data_AF-A0A0F8Y4Y1-F1
#
_entry.id   AF-A0A0F8Y4Y1-F1
#
_cell.length_a   1.000
_cell.length_b   1.000
_cell.length_c   1.000
_cell.angle_alpha   90.00
_cell.angle_beta   90.00
_cell.angle_gamma   90.00
#
_symmetry.space_group_name_H-M   'P 1'
#
loop_
_entity.id
_entity.type
_entity.pdbx_description
1 polymer ?
#
loop_
_entity_poly.entity_id
_entity_poly.type
_entity_poly.pdbx_seq_one_letter_code
_entity_poly.pdbx_strand_id
1 'polypeptide(L)'
;TPARLLVADWAVPPPARHETVMALEQSPYAVARQYGVPLWSDRHFRLLERSLKWLGEIGNDYLVIPVLTGSEFGNGNDAMVRWVRRADGTYACDFSIVERYLDTAMKHFRPRCVCFVVAHATDNNLFVKPQVVLRRRGKEPTLLAVPPPGTQQSAALWRPFVAGVKRTMAARGLAKATHWGYLWDTMDHSRTGGYVAGTMKMLAELAPNVGWARGTHRAGKGVKGRNPFTFVSSIYSLPYPVKRKGGLAVFSHRGWKNPRMHLVLPRVVNTVITVEGPSSPFSYRLAPERALIAAGRGLARIGADYWADTYHAGWRGGVQVGMPITAVLWPGPEGAEG
;
A
#
# COMPACT_ATOMS: atom_id res chain seq x y z
N THR A 1 -26.51 33.45 -14.40
CA THR A 1 -26.01 34.30 -13.29
C THR A 1 -24.50 34.30 -13.32
N PRO A 2 -23.81 35.44 -13.19
CA PRO A 2 -22.34 35.44 -13.15
C PRO A 2 -21.84 34.75 -11.88
N ALA A 3 -20.76 33.98 -12.00
CA ALA A 3 -20.06 33.42 -10.85
C ALA A 3 -19.30 34.52 -10.11
N ARG A 4 -19.39 34.55 -8.77
CA ARG A 4 -18.58 35.42 -7.91
C ARG A 4 -17.69 34.53 -7.05
N LEU A 5 -16.39 34.81 -7.04
CA LEU A 5 -15.40 34.09 -6.24
C LEU A 5 -14.75 35.06 -5.26
N LEU A 6 -14.76 34.72 -3.97
CA LEU A 6 -14.00 35.42 -2.95
C LEU A 6 -12.69 34.66 -2.73
N VAL A 7 -11.56 35.34 -2.95
CA VAL A 7 -10.21 34.80 -2.71
C VAL A 7 -9.70 35.42 -1.42
N ALA A 8 -9.45 34.59 -0.41
CA ALA A 8 -8.84 35.02 0.83
C ALA A 8 -7.35 35.33 0.61
N ASP A 9 -6.80 36.29 1.37
CA ASP A 9 -5.37 36.63 1.37
C ASP A 9 -4.54 35.61 2.18
N TRP A 10 -4.74 34.32 1.87
CA TRP A 10 -4.02 33.20 2.47
C TRP A 10 -3.82 32.09 1.45
N ALA A 11 -2.57 31.66 1.28
CA ALA A 11 -2.21 30.59 0.37
C ALA A 11 -2.30 29.21 1.05
N VAL A 12 -3.10 28.31 0.45
CA VAL A 12 -3.12 26.90 0.84
C VAL A 12 -1.74 26.28 0.55
N PRO A 13 -1.13 25.53 1.49
CA PRO A 13 0.12 24.84 1.23
C PRO A 13 0.02 23.85 0.07
N PRO A 14 1.09 23.65 -0.71
CA PRO A 14 1.11 22.63 -1.74
C PRO A 14 0.87 21.23 -1.14
N PRO A 15 0.37 20.25 -1.91
CA PRO A 15 0.05 18.91 -1.42
C PRO A 15 1.20 18.24 -0.63
N ALA A 16 2.45 18.42 -1.07
CA ALA A 16 3.63 17.89 -0.38
C ALA A 16 3.83 18.41 1.07
N ARG A 17 3.15 19.49 1.45
CA ARG A 17 3.18 20.09 2.79
C ARG A 17 1.90 19.82 3.59
N HIS A 18 0.99 18.98 3.11
CA HIS A 18 -0.19 18.60 3.86
C HIS A 18 0.19 17.76 5.10
N GLU A 19 -0.49 18.04 6.20
CA GLU A 19 -0.33 17.28 7.45
C GLU A 19 -1.12 15.98 7.44
N THR A 20 -2.22 15.95 6.70
CA THR A 20 -3.00 14.74 6.44
C THR A 20 -2.17 13.79 5.58
N VAL A 21 -2.06 12.55 6.03
CA VAL A 21 -1.45 11.46 5.25
C VAL A 21 -2.51 10.79 4.38
N MET A 22 -2.30 10.82 3.07
CA MET A 22 -3.19 10.16 2.11
C MET A 22 -2.51 8.90 1.58
N ALA A 23 -3.03 7.72 1.90
CA ALA A 23 -2.46 6.44 1.48
C ALA A 23 -3.37 5.74 0.47
N LEU A 24 -3.41 6.30 -0.74
CA LEU A 24 -4.14 5.73 -1.86
C LEU A 24 -3.27 4.67 -2.56
N GLU A 25 -3.91 3.58 -2.99
CA GLU A 25 -3.26 2.43 -3.61
C GLU A 25 -3.34 2.53 -5.13
N GLN A 26 -2.19 2.42 -5.80
CA GLN A 26 -2.11 2.35 -7.26
C GLN A 26 -2.16 0.91 -7.73
N SER A 27 -2.74 0.68 -8.91
CA SER A 27 -2.75 -0.60 -9.59
C SER A 27 -2.18 -0.48 -11.00
N PRO A 28 -0.84 -0.59 -11.15
CA PRO A 28 -0.23 -0.70 -12.48
C PRO A 28 -0.85 -1.83 -13.33
N TYR A 29 -1.23 -2.93 -12.69
CA TYR A 29 -1.86 -4.06 -13.36
C TYR A 29 -3.24 -3.70 -13.93
N ALA A 30 -4.03 -2.91 -13.20
CA ALA A 30 -5.32 -2.44 -13.68
C ALA A 30 -5.17 -1.46 -14.85
N VAL A 31 -4.19 -0.56 -14.79
CA VAL A 31 -3.88 0.34 -15.91
C VAL A 31 -3.52 -0.46 -17.16
N ALA A 32 -2.60 -1.42 -17.07
CA ALA A 32 -2.25 -2.25 -18.22
C ALA A 32 -3.45 -2.99 -18.82
N ARG A 33 -4.29 -3.58 -17.94
CA ARG A 33 -5.49 -4.33 -18.34
C ARG A 33 -6.54 -3.43 -18.99
N GLN A 34 -6.79 -2.25 -18.44
CA GLN A 34 -7.79 -1.29 -18.93
C GLN A 34 -7.50 -0.85 -20.37
N TYR A 35 -6.23 -0.63 -20.71
CA TYR A 35 -5.83 -0.14 -22.03
C TYR A 35 -5.31 -1.23 -22.98
N GLY A 36 -5.33 -2.49 -22.55
CA GLY A 36 -4.84 -3.63 -23.35
C GLY A 36 -3.37 -3.50 -23.75
N VAL A 37 -2.52 -2.97 -22.86
CA VAL A 37 -1.09 -2.76 -23.15
C VAL A 37 -0.19 -3.76 -22.43
N PRO A 38 0.96 -4.14 -23.00
CA PRO A 38 1.91 -5.00 -22.31
C PRO A 38 2.40 -4.35 -21.02
N LEU A 39 2.40 -5.13 -19.93
CA LEU A 39 2.96 -4.71 -18.65
C LEU A 39 4.40 -4.21 -18.84
N TRP A 40 4.72 -3.13 -18.13
CA TRP A 40 6.04 -2.49 -18.08
C TRP A 40 6.56 -1.93 -19.41
N SER A 41 5.77 -1.92 -20.48
CA SER A 41 6.10 -1.23 -21.73
C SER A 41 6.14 0.29 -21.55
N ASP A 42 6.73 1.00 -22.51
CA ASP A 42 6.75 2.47 -22.49
C ASP A 42 5.34 3.07 -22.55
N ARG A 43 4.43 2.46 -23.32
CA ARG A 43 3.03 2.88 -23.36
C ARG A 43 2.36 2.69 -22.00
N HIS A 44 2.62 1.56 -21.34
CA HIS A 44 2.10 1.33 -20.00
C HIS A 44 2.60 2.36 -18.99
N PHE A 45 3.90 2.69 -18.98
CA PHE A 45 4.43 3.72 -18.08
C PHE A 45 3.88 5.12 -18.37
N ARG A 46 3.62 5.48 -19.63
CA ARG A 46 2.95 6.75 -19.96
C ARG A 46 1.54 6.83 -19.38
N LEU A 47 0.76 5.76 -19.47
CA LEU A 47 -0.59 5.68 -18.91
C LEU A 47 -0.57 5.70 -17.38
N LEU A 48 0.35 4.94 -16.77
CA LEU A 48 0.53 4.88 -15.32
C LEU A 48 0.98 6.22 -14.72
N GLU A 49 1.85 6.96 -15.42
CA GLU A 49 2.29 8.29 -15.00
C GLU A 49 1.10 9.25 -14.85
N ARG A 50 0.03 9.07 -15.63
CA ARG A 50 -1.17 9.89 -15.51
C ARG A 50 -1.89 9.68 -14.17
N SER A 51 -2.04 8.44 -13.71
CA SER A 51 -2.57 8.15 -12.37
C SER A 51 -1.66 8.74 -11.28
N LEU A 52 -0.35 8.57 -11.42
CA LEU A 52 0.63 9.07 -10.47
C LEU A 52 0.65 10.60 -10.38
N LYS A 53 0.39 11.30 -11.49
CA LYS A 53 0.22 12.76 -11.50
C LYS A 53 -0.95 13.19 -10.63
N TRP A 54 -2.14 12.62 -10.83
CA TRP A 54 -3.32 12.96 -10.03
C TRP A 54 -3.16 12.63 -8.55
N LEU A 55 -2.44 11.54 -8.25
CA LEU A 55 -2.07 11.22 -6.87
C LEU A 55 -1.13 12.27 -6.26
N GLY A 56 -0.28 12.91 -7.05
CA GLY A 56 0.50 14.07 -6.62
C GLY A 56 -0.38 15.26 -6.23
N GLU A 57 -1.41 15.57 -7.03
CA GLU A 57 -2.38 16.63 -6.73
C GLU A 57 -3.20 16.34 -5.46
N ILE A 58 -3.52 15.08 -5.21
CA ILE A 58 -4.22 14.62 -3.99
C ILE A 58 -3.31 14.68 -2.74
N GLY A 59 -1.98 14.77 -2.92
CA GLY A 59 -1.02 14.72 -1.82
C GLY A 59 -0.76 13.30 -1.30
N ASN A 60 -0.74 12.32 -2.20
CA ASN A 60 -0.53 10.93 -1.83
C ASN A 60 0.86 10.67 -1.22
N ASP A 61 0.90 9.86 -0.16
CA ASP A 61 2.08 9.52 0.63
C ASP A 61 2.45 8.03 0.55
N TYR A 62 1.76 7.25 -0.28
CA TYR A 62 1.85 5.78 -0.28
C TYR A 62 2.11 5.21 -1.66
N LEU A 63 3.06 4.27 -1.75
CA LEU A 63 3.24 3.40 -2.90
C LEU A 63 3.20 1.95 -2.44
N VAL A 64 2.53 1.10 -3.21
CA VAL A 64 2.54 -0.35 -3.01
C VAL A 64 3.26 -1.07 -4.14
N ILE A 65 4.09 -2.05 -3.76
CA ILE A 65 4.88 -2.86 -4.68
C ILE A 65 4.66 -4.33 -4.30
N PRO A 66 3.77 -5.04 -5.01
CA PRO A 66 3.64 -6.48 -4.87
C PRO A 66 4.96 -7.20 -5.20
N VAL A 67 5.50 -7.94 -4.23
CA VAL A 67 6.70 -8.78 -4.41
C VAL A 67 6.29 -10.24 -4.59
N LEU A 68 5.34 -10.69 -3.77
CA LEU A 68 4.68 -11.97 -3.96
C LEU A 68 3.66 -11.90 -5.10
N THR A 69 3.53 -12.98 -5.85
CA THR A 69 2.46 -13.16 -6.84
C THR A 69 1.13 -13.52 -6.16
N GLY A 70 0.02 -13.31 -6.87
CA GLY A 70 -1.32 -13.66 -6.41
C GLY A 70 -1.76 -12.85 -5.19
N SER A 71 -1.31 -11.60 -5.08
CA SER A 71 -1.72 -10.70 -4.00
C SER A 71 -3.08 -10.05 -4.28
N GLU A 72 -3.66 -9.45 -3.23
CA GLU A 72 -4.91 -8.68 -3.35
C GLU A 72 -4.79 -7.44 -4.27
N PHE A 73 -3.56 -7.03 -4.59
CA PHE A 73 -3.26 -5.89 -5.46
C PHE A 73 -3.42 -6.22 -6.96
N GLY A 74 -3.95 -7.41 -7.29
CA GLY A 74 -4.33 -7.79 -8.65
C GLY A 74 -3.17 -8.13 -9.59
N ASN A 75 -1.97 -8.39 -9.04
CA ASN A 75 -0.77 -8.64 -9.83
C ASN A 75 -0.69 -10.02 -10.50
N GLY A 76 -1.63 -10.93 -10.21
CA GLY A 76 -1.68 -12.25 -10.84
C GLY A 76 -0.34 -12.99 -10.70
N ASN A 77 0.25 -13.37 -11.83
CA ASN A 77 1.55 -14.07 -11.88
C ASN A 77 2.75 -13.14 -12.15
N ASP A 78 2.57 -11.82 -12.13
CA ASP A 78 3.63 -10.84 -12.37
C ASP A 78 4.03 -10.10 -11.06
N ALA A 79 5.24 -9.54 -11.06
CA ALA A 79 5.78 -8.71 -10.00
C ALA A 79 6.89 -7.81 -10.57
N MET A 80 7.03 -6.60 -10.01
CA MET A 80 8.08 -5.66 -10.42
C MET A 80 9.49 -6.15 -10.06
N VAL A 81 9.61 -6.95 -9.00
CA VAL A 81 10.89 -7.55 -8.59
C VAL A 81 11.00 -8.94 -9.17
N ARG A 82 12.09 -9.20 -9.91
CA ARG A 82 12.31 -10.49 -10.57
C ARG A 82 13.60 -11.13 -10.07
N TRP A 83 13.51 -12.34 -9.55
CA TRP A 83 14.68 -13.11 -9.18
C TRP A 83 15.38 -13.62 -10.43
N VAL A 84 16.70 -13.66 -10.42
CA VAL A 84 17.52 -14.22 -11.50
C VAL A 84 18.43 -15.27 -10.89
N ARG A 85 18.29 -16.52 -11.32
CA ARG A 85 19.20 -17.59 -10.89
C ARG A 85 20.55 -17.43 -11.59
N ARG A 86 21.63 -17.35 -10.82
CA ARG A 86 23.00 -17.31 -11.32
C ARG A 86 23.49 -18.73 -11.66
N ALA A 87 24.59 -18.80 -12.41
CA ALA A 87 25.22 -20.06 -12.80
C ALA A 87 25.69 -20.89 -11.59
N ASP A 88 26.12 -20.23 -10.51
CA ASP A 88 26.53 -20.83 -9.24
C ASP A 88 25.35 -21.33 -8.37
N GLY A 89 24.11 -21.21 -8.85
CA GLY A 89 22.91 -21.61 -8.12
C GLY A 89 22.37 -20.57 -7.13
N THR A 90 23.04 -19.44 -6.93
CA THR A 90 22.56 -18.33 -6.09
C THR A 90 21.53 -17.46 -6.81
N TYR A 91 20.91 -16.53 -6.09
CA TYR A 91 19.94 -15.58 -6.64
C TYR A 91 20.47 -14.14 -6.70
N ALA A 92 20.19 -13.46 -7.81
CA ALA A 92 20.15 -12.01 -7.92
C ALA A 92 18.71 -11.52 -7.95
N CYS A 93 18.51 -10.22 -7.82
CA CYS A 93 17.21 -9.59 -8.04
C CYS A 93 17.36 -8.44 -9.05
N ASP A 94 16.49 -8.42 -10.05
CA ASP A 94 16.30 -7.31 -10.98
C ASP A 94 15.26 -6.36 -10.40
N PHE A 95 15.68 -5.10 -10.21
CA PHE A 95 14.87 -4.01 -9.67
C PHE A 95 14.53 -2.95 -10.73
N SER A 96 14.88 -3.16 -12.00
CA SER A 96 14.71 -2.16 -13.07
C SER A 96 13.28 -1.62 -13.19
N ILE A 97 12.27 -2.48 -13.02
CA ILE A 97 10.85 -2.07 -13.05
C ILE A 97 10.51 -1.23 -11.80
N VAL A 98 10.97 -1.65 -10.62
CA VAL A 98 10.79 -0.89 -9.37
C VAL A 98 11.44 0.48 -9.47
N GLU A 99 12.66 0.53 -9.98
CA GLU A 99 13.43 1.76 -10.19
C GLU A 99 12.67 2.72 -11.09
N ARG A 100 12.22 2.25 -12.26
CA ARG A 100 11.40 3.05 -13.18
C ARG A 100 10.07 3.48 -12.58
N TYR A 101 9.41 2.62 -11.81
CA TYR A 101 8.14 2.95 -11.13
C TYR A 101 8.33 4.06 -10.08
N LEU A 102 9.34 3.93 -9.22
CA LEU A 102 9.68 4.95 -8.23
C LEU A 102 10.07 6.26 -8.91
N ASP A 103 10.90 6.23 -9.95
CA ASP A 103 11.31 7.44 -10.68
C ASP A 103 10.11 8.13 -11.33
N THR A 104 9.17 7.37 -11.87
CA THR A 104 7.93 7.91 -12.45
C THR A 104 7.05 8.57 -11.38
N ALA A 105 6.85 7.91 -10.23
CA ALA A 105 6.06 8.47 -9.13
C ALA A 105 6.71 9.72 -8.53
N MET A 106 8.03 9.71 -8.38
CA MET A 106 8.81 10.79 -7.77
C MET A 106 8.85 12.09 -8.57
N LYS A 107 8.43 12.08 -9.84
CA LYS A 107 8.15 13.30 -10.60
C LYS A 107 6.99 14.11 -10.00
N HIS A 108 6.05 13.43 -9.33
CA HIS A 108 4.75 14.00 -8.92
C HIS A 108 4.59 14.07 -7.40
N PHE A 109 5.12 13.10 -6.63
CA PHE A 109 5.07 13.12 -5.17
C PHE A 109 6.17 12.28 -4.53
N ARG A 110 6.45 12.52 -3.23
CA ARG A 110 7.42 11.74 -2.45
C ARG A 110 6.68 10.95 -1.36
N PRO A 111 6.64 9.61 -1.43
CA PRO A 111 5.89 8.82 -0.47
C PRO A 111 6.55 8.80 0.91
N ARG A 112 5.73 8.80 1.96
CA ARG A 112 6.15 8.48 3.34
C ARG A 112 6.18 6.99 3.61
N CYS A 113 5.52 6.19 2.77
CA CYS A 113 5.57 4.73 2.83
C CYS A 113 5.62 4.12 1.43
N VAL A 114 6.64 3.28 1.20
CA VAL A 114 6.74 2.38 0.06
C VAL A 114 6.69 0.96 0.60
N CYS A 115 5.57 0.31 0.35
CA CYS A 115 5.20 -0.98 0.90
C CYS A 115 5.58 -2.11 -0.06
N PHE A 116 6.60 -2.89 0.28
CA PHE A 116 6.97 -4.10 -0.45
C PHE A 116 6.19 -5.28 0.12
N VAL A 117 5.20 -5.79 -0.64
CA VAL A 117 4.29 -6.86 -0.19
C VAL A 117 4.99 -8.22 -0.28
N VAL A 118 5.79 -8.49 0.75
CA VAL A 118 6.55 -9.75 0.98
C VAL A 118 5.76 -10.77 1.80
N ALA A 119 4.63 -10.35 2.35
CA ALA A 119 3.63 -11.18 2.99
C ALA A 119 2.27 -10.48 2.87
N HIS A 120 1.26 -11.26 2.50
CA HIS A 120 -0.14 -10.84 2.45
C HIS A 120 -1.03 -11.98 2.96
N ALA A 121 -2.13 -11.62 3.60
CA ALA A 121 -3.17 -12.56 4.02
C ALA A 121 -4.52 -11.90 3.75
N THR A 122 -5.46 -12.59 3.09
CA THR A 122 -6.82 -12.06 2.92
C THR A 122 -7.67 -12.38 4.15
N ASP A 123 -8.74 -11.61 4.38
CA ASP A 123 -9.59 -11.61 5.59
C ASP A 123 -10.28 -12.96 5.91
N ASN A 124 -10.16 -13.97 5.05
CA ASN A 124 -10.67 -15.33 5.27
C ASN A 124 -9.58 -16.38 5.55
N ASN A 125 -8.36 -15.96 5.90
CA ASN A 125 -7.23 -16.86 6.13
C ASN A 125 -6.92 -17.79 4.93
N LEU A 126 -7.27 -17.36 3.71
CA LEU A 126 -6.83 -18.03 2.49
C LEU A 126 -5.41 -17.59 2.21
N PHE A 127 -4.47 -18.31 2.82
CA PHE A 127 -3.05 -18.12 2.57
C PHE A 127 -2.71 -18.68 1.18
N VAL A 128 -2.39 -17.80 0.25
CA VAL A 128 -1.82 -18.21 -1.04
C VAL A 128 -0.37 -18.62 -0.78
N LYS A 129 0.02 -19.82 -1.25
CA LYS A 129 1.41 -20.26 -1.14
C LYS A 129 2.31 -19.19 -1.76
N PRO A 130 3.29 -18.65 -1.00
CA PRO A 130 4.07 -17.51 -1.43
C PRO A 130 4.94 -17.91 -2.60
N GLN A 131 4.84 -17.15 -3.68
CA GLN A 131 5.61 -17.32 -4.90
C GLN A 131 6.19 -15.99 -5.34
N VAL A 132 7.38 -16.04 -5.95
CA VAL A 132 8.05 -14.88 -6.57
C VAL A 132 8.29 -15.17 -8.04
N VAL A 133 8.45 -14.11 -8.84
CA VAL A 133 8.77 -14.23 -10.26
C VAL A 133 10.26 -14.54 -10.42
N LEU A 134 10.57 -15.64 -11.10
CA LEU A 134 11.91 -16.06 -11.49
C LEU A 134 12.11 -15.86 -13.00
N ARG A 135 13.03 -14.96 -13.35
CA ARG A 135 13.49 -14.76 -14.72
C ARG A 135 14.71 -15.65 -15.02
N ARG A 136 14.69 -16.28 -16.18
CA ARG A 136 15.83 -17.01 -16.75
C ARG A 136 16.17 -16.39 -18.11
N ARG A 137 17.45 -16.23 -18.42
CA ARG A 137 17.88 -15.63 -19.69
C ARG A 137 17.32 -16.42 -20.87
N GLY A 138 16.69 -15.73 -21.82
CA GLY A 138 16.12 -16.33 -23.03
C GLY A 138 14.89 -17.22 -22.80
N LYS A 139 14.23 -17.14 -21.64
CA LYS A 139 13.01 -17.90 -21.33
C LYS A 139 11.96 -17.00 -20.70
N GLU A 140 10.70 -17.39 -20.87
CA GLU A 140 9.58 -16.76 -20.18
C GLU A 140 9.75 -16.82 -18.65
N PRO A 141 9.31 -15.78 -17.91
CA PRO A 141 9.31 -15.81 -16.46
C PRO A 141 8.47 -16.97 -15.91
N THR A 142 8.97 -17.60 -14.86
CA THR A 142 8.29 -18.70 -14.15
C THR A 142 8.07 -18.33 -12.69
N LEU A 143 7.15 -19.01 -12.01
CA LEU A 143 6.94 -18.83 -10.57
C LEU A 143 7.86 -19.74 -9.76
N LEU A 144 8.49 -19.19 -8.73
CA LEU A 144 9.29 -19.91 -7.75
C LEU A 144 8.58 -19.87 -6.39
N ALA A 145 8.32 -21.04 -5.81
CA ALA A 145 7.83 -21.13 -4.44
C ALA A 145 8.86 -20.59 -3.46
N VAL A 146 8.43 -19.75 -2.52
CA VAL A 146 9.28 -19.22 -1.47
C VAL A 146 9.56 -20.35 -0.47
N PRO A 147 10.84 -20.67 -0.18
CA PRO A 147 11.18 -21.68 0.82
C PRO A 147 10.66 -21.31 2.22
N PRO A 148 10.43 -22.29 3.11
CA PRO A 148 10.00 -22.01 4.47
C PRO A 148 10.95 -21.03 5.18
N PRO A 149 10.43 -20.00 5.87
CA PRO A 149 11.28 -19.06 6.58
C PRO A 149 12.13 -19.73 7.65
N GLY A 150 13.28 -19.13 7.96
CA GLY A 150 14.27 -19.70 8.90
C GLY A 150 15.20 -20.75 8.27
N THR A 151 14.91 -21.23 7.05
CA THR A 151 15.83 -22.11 6.30
C THR A 151 16.95 -21.31 5.63
N GLN A 152 18.10 -21.97 5.39
CA GLN A 152 19.22 -21.38 4.62
C GLN A 152 18.79 -21.00 3.19
N GLN A 153 17.89 -21.79 2.59
CA GLN A 153 17.34 -21.55 1.25
C GLN A 153 16.49 -20.26 1.22
N SER A 154 15.63 -20.07 2.22
CA SER A 154 14.87 -18.82 2.37
C SER A 154 15.81 -17.64 2.58
N ALA A 155 16.80 -17.76 3.47
CA ALA A 155 17.77 -16.68 3.67
C ALA A 155 18.54 -16.33 2.39
N ALA A 156 18.96 -17.33 1.60
CA ALA A 156 19.63 -17.13 0.32
C ALA A 156 18.72 -16.46 -0.74
N LEU A 157 17.41 -16.72 -0.71
CA LEU A 157 16.43 -16.06 -1.57
C LEU A 157 16.24 -14.58 -1.19
N TRP A 158 16.13 -14.27 0.10
CA TRP A 158 15.74 -12.95 0.59
C TRP A 158 16.90 -11.96 0.78
N ARG A 159 18.12 -12.43 1.06
CA ARG A 159 19.32 -11.58 1.17
C ARG A 159 19.54 -10.65 -0.04
N PRO A 160 19.57 -11.14 -1.29
CA PRO A 160 19.77 -10.27 -2.46
C PRO A 160 18.61 -9.29 -2.66
N PHE A 161 17.38 -9.69 -2.30
CA PHE A 161 16.22 -8.81 -2.33
C PHE A 161 16.36 -7.65 -1.35
N VAL A 162 16.65 -7.94 -0.07
CA VAL A 162 16.80 -6.90 0.96
C VAL A 162 17.94 -5.94 0.62
N ALA A 163 19.07 -6.47 0.11
CA ALA A 163 20.17 -5.64 -0.36
C ALA A 163 19.76 -4.73 -1.54
N GLY A 164 18.98 -5.27 -2.49
CA GLY A 164 18.40 -4.52 -3.60
C GLY A 164 17.48 -3.40 -3.13
N VAL A 165 16.50 -3.70 -2.25
CA VAL A 165 15.60 -2.69 -1.68
C VAL A 165 16.40 -1.58 -0.99
N LYS A 166 17.35 -1.92 -0.12
CA LYS A 166 18.18 -0.92 0.57
C LYS A 166 18.89 0.00 -0.41
N ARG A 167 19.51 -0.55 -1.46
CA ARG A 167 20.22 0.23 -2.48
C ARG A 167 19.26 1.12 -3.28
N THR A 168 18.21 0.53 -3.84
CA THR A 168 17.23 1.22 -4.71
C THR A 168 16.51 2.34 -3.95
N MET A 169 16.14 2.12 -2.70
CA MET A 169 15.47 3.10 -1.85
C MET A 169 16.42 4.18 -1.34
N ALA A 170 17.64 3.83 -0.94
CA ALA A 170 18.65 4.81 -0.51
C ALA A 170 19.04 5.77 -1.64
N ALA A 171 19.26 5.24 -2.86
CA ALA A 171 19.58 6.05 -4.04
C ALA A 171 18.51 7.11 -4.37
N ARG A 172 17.28 6.92 -3.90
CA ARG A 172 16.14 7.82 -4.10
C ARG A 172 15.79 8.66 -2.86
N GLY A 173 16.55 8.53 -1.77
CA GLY A 173 16.24 9.20 -0.50
C GLY A 173 14.96 8.68 0.18
N LEU A 174 14.55 7.44 -0.12
CA LEU A 174 13.33 6.81 0.40
C LEU A 174 13.61 5.73 1.46
N ALA A 175 14.85 5.64 1.98
CA ALA A 175 15.21 4.63 2.98
C ALA A 175 14.27 4.62 4.20
N LYS A 176 13.90 5.80 4.73
CA LYS A 176 12.96 5.94 5.85
C LYS A 176 11.49 5.62 5.48
N ALA A 177 11.15 5.70 4.21
CA ALA A 177 9.81 5.37 3.71
C ALA A 177 9.65 3.87 3.45
N THR A 178 10.71 3.07 3.49
CA THR A 178 10.65 1.64 3.17
C THR A 178 9.85 0.88 4.23
N HIS A 179 8.89 0.06 3.82
CA HIS A 179 8.10 -0.80 4.70
C HIS A 179 7.90 -2.20 4.08
N TRP A 180 7.75 -3.21 4.94
CA TRP A 180 7.41 -4.59 4.56
C TRP A 180 5.92 -4.91 4.72
N GLY A 181 5.43 -5.76 3.82
CA GLY A 181 4.15 -6.45 3.91
C GLY A 181 2.93 -5.56 3.71
N TYR A 182 1.82 -6.19 3.36
CA TYR A 182 0.49 -5.63 3.62
C TYR A 182 -0.33 -6.75 4.24
N LEU A 183 -0.28 -6.82 5.56
CA LEU A 183 -0.98 -7.85 6.33
C LEU A 183 -2.36 -7.35 6.74
N TRP A 184 -3.30 -8.28 6.91
CA TRP A 184 -4.58 -8.02 7.58
C TRP A 184 -4.46 -8.38 9.07
N ASP A 185 -5.51 -8.92 9.69
CA ASP A 185 -5.49 -9.32 11.10
C ASP A 185 -4.53 -10.47 11.42
N THR A 186 -4.23 -11.29 10.42
CA THR A 186 -3.54 -12.57 10.61
C THR A 186 -2.02 -12.42 10.61
N MET A 187 -1.41 -12.82 11.73
CA MET A 187 0.04 -12.74 11.95
C MET A 187 0.71 -14.10 12.14
N ASP A 188 -0.01 -15.07 12.68
CA ASP A 188 0.51 -16.39 13.03
C ASP A 188 -0.64 -17.39 13.12
N HIS A 189 -1.12 -17.86 11.97
CA HIS A 189 -2.19 -18.87 11.91
C HIS A 189 -1.58 -20.19 11.42
N SER A 190 -2.06 -21.31 11.96
CA SER A 190 -1.74 -22.66 11.47
C SER A 190 -1.83 -22.80 9.95
N ARG A 191 -2.72 -22.04 9.29
CA ARG A 191 -2.91 -22.02 7.82
C ARG A 191 -1.80 -21.30 7.05
N THR A 192 -1.06 -20.37 7.68
CA THR A 192 0.12 -19.75 7.07
C THR A 192 1.38 -20.61 7.22
N GLY A 193 1.31 -21.73 7.97
CA GLY A 193 2.46 -22.60 8.23
C GLY A 193 3.65 -21.87 8.84
N GLY A 194 3.40 -20.84 9.67
CA GLY A 194 4.45 -19.98 10.23
C GLY A 194 5.14 -19.03 9.24
N TYR A 195 4.68 -18.93 7.98
CA TYR A 195 5.33 -18.09 6.97
C TYR A 195 5.44 -16.62 7.39
N VAL A 196 4.33 -16.01 7.85
CA VAL A 196 4.31 -14.58 8.19
C VAL A 196 5.27 -14.29 9.35
N ALA A 197 5.08 -14.96 10.49
CA ALA A 197 5.93 -14.79 11.66
C ALA A 197 7.43 -15.07 11.36
N GLY A 198 7.72 -16.15 10.64
CA GLY A 198 9.10 -16.49 10.27
C GLY A 198 9.73 -15.49 9.29
N THR A 199 8.96 -14.98 8.34
CA THR A 199 9.41 -13.95 7.38
C THR A 199 9.69 -12.64 8.12
N MET A 200 8.82 -12.24 9.05
CA MET A 200 9.05 -11.05 9.88
C MET A 200 10.34 -11.17 10.69
N LYS A 201 10.59 -12.31 11.33
CA LYS A 201 11.82 -12.55 12.10
C LYS A 201 13.05 -12.42 11.21
N MET A 202 13.07 -13.14 10.08
CA MET A 202 14.18 -13.11 9.14
C MET A 202 14.42 -11.71 8.55
N LEU A 203 13.37 -10.97 8.19
CA LEU A 203 13.51 -9.61 7.66
C LEU A 203 13.93 -8.61 8.74
N ALA A 204 13.56 -8.82 10.00
CA ALA A 204 14.09 -8.02 11.12
C ALA A 204 15.60 -8.24 11.32
N GLU A 205 16.11 -9.45 11.08
CA GLU A 205 17.55 -9.72 11.11
C GLU A 205 18.28 -9.07 9.91
N LEU A 206 17.70 -9.15 8.71
CA LEU A 206 18.30 -8.60 7.49
C LEU A 206 18.20 -7.06 7.39
N ALA A 207 17.14 -6.48 7.96
CA ALA A 207 16.81 -5.06 7.88
C ALA A 207 16.09 -4.55 9.14
N PRO A 208 16.80 -4.44 10.28
CA PRO A 208 16.20 -4.17 11.60
C PRO A 208 15.50 -2.81 11.74
N ASN A 209 15.79 -1.87 10.83
CA ASN A 209 15.25 -0.51 10.84
C ASN A 209 14.07 -0.32 9.87
N VAL A 210 13.65 -1.38 9.16
CA VAL A 210 12.51 -1.32 8.24
C VAL A 210 11.26 -1.80 8.97
N GLY A 211 10.26 -0.92 9.05
CA GLY A 211 8.98 -1.23 9.68
C GLY A 211 8.03 -1.98 8.75
N TRP A 212 6.85 -2.31 9.26
CA TRP A 212 5.81 -3.04 8.52
C TRP A 212 4.58 -2.18 8.28
N ALA A 213 3.92 -2.42 7.14
CA ALA A 213 2.61 -1.87 6.80
C ALA A 213 1.50 -2.93 6.95
N ARG A 214 0.28 -2.50 7.33
CA ARG A 214 -0.89 -3.39 7.44
C ARG A 214 -2.23 -2.66 7.36
N GLY A 215 -3.24 -3.40 6.91
CA GLY A 215 -4.66 -3.18 7.21
C GLY A 215 -5.07 -4.01 8.42
N THR A 216 -6.11 -3.60 9.17
CA THR A 216 -6.56 -4.36 10.33
C THR A 216 -7.91 -3.90 10.84
N HIS A 217 -8.64 -4.77 11.51
CA HIS A 217 -9.83 -4.36 12.27
C HIS A 217 -9.45 -3.45 13.43
N ARG A 218 -8.39 -3.76 14.19
CA ARG A 218 -7.91 -2.94 15.33
C ARG A 218 -6.43 -2.65 15.20
N ALA A 219 -5.98 -1.47 15.58
CA ALA A 219 -4.57 -1.08 15.49
C ALA A 219 -3.59 -2.05 16.20
N GLY A 220 -4.09 -2.92 17.10
CA GLY A 220 -3.46 -4.16 17.55
C GLY A 220 -2.14 -3.99 18.29
N LYS A 221 -1.70 -5.04 18.99
CA LYS A 221 -0.29 -5.21 19.34
C LYS A 221 0.30 -6.15 18.28
N GLY A 222 1.53 -5.90 17.84
CA GLY A 222 2.26 -6.80 16.94
C GLY A 222 2.56 -8.16 17.60
N VAL A 223 3.59 -8.85 17.11
CA VAL A 223 4.08 -10.10 17.75
C VAL A 223 4.47 -9.82 19.22
N LYS A 224 4.23 -10.77 20.13
CA LYS A 224 4.55 -10.64 21.57
C LYS A 224 5.98 -10.07 21.74
N GLY A 225 6.10 -8.90 22.40
CA GLY A 225 7.39 -8.29 22.76
C GLY A 225 7.89 -7.14 21.88
N ARG A 226 7.35 -6.90 20.67
CA ARG A 226 7.66 -5.70 19.85
C ARG A 226 6.58 -5.47 18.80
N ASN A 227 6.14 -4.22 18.62
CA ASN A 227 5.25 -3.87 17.51
C ASN A 227 6.08 -3.45 16.29
N PRO A 228 6.18 -4.27 15.22
CA PRO A 228 6.96 -3.92 14.03
C PRO A 228 6.18 -3.03 13.05
N PHE A 229 4.89 -2.81 13.30
CA PHE A 229 4.04 -2.02 12.43
C PHE A 229 4.18 -0.53 12.70
N THR A 230 4.77 0.17 11.75
CA THR A 230 5.00 1.62 11.80
C THR A 230 4.05 2.39 10.89
N PHE A 231 3.36 1.70 9.97
CA PHE A 231 2.34 2.25 9.09
C PHE A 231 1.08 1.36 9.15
N VAL A 232 0.05 1.80 9.86
CA VAL A 232 -1.12 0.96 10.18
C VAL A 232 -2.36 1.67 9.73
N SER A 233 -3.23 1.00 8.97
CA SER A 233 -4.60 1.44 8.77
C SER A 233 -5.58 0.56 9.53
N SER A 234 -6.51 1.15 10.29
CA SER A 234 -7.50 0.37 11.02
C SER A 234 -8.94 0.84 10.86
N ILE A 235 -9.87 -0.11 11.05
CA ILE A 235 -11.32 0.12 11.00
C ILE A 235 -11.82 0.67 12.35
N TYR A 236 -11.37 0.05 13.45
CA TYR A 236 -11.74 0.42 14.81
C TYR A 236 -10.56 0.93 15.64
N SER A 237 -10.84 1.24 16.90
CA SER A 237 -9.87 1.64 17.92
C SER A 237 -9.29 3.05 17.72
N LEU A 238 -10.03 3.90 17.03
CA LEU A 238 -9.79 5.35 17.01
C LEU A 238 -10.62 6.00 18.13
N PRO A 239 -10.06 6.95 18.88
CA PRO A 239 -10.81 7.63 19.93
C PRO A 239 -12.00 8.39 19.35
N TYR A 240 -13.18 8.16 19.91
CA TYR A 240 -14.38 8.87 19.48
C TYR A 240 -14.24 10.36 19.80
N PRO A 241 -14.54 11.27 18.85
CA PRO A 241 -14.28 12.70 19.01
C PRO A 241 -15.35 13.43 19.84
N VAL A 242 -16.43 12.74 20.23
CA VAL A 242 -17.51 13.32 21.04
C VAL A 242 -17.52 12.66 22.41
N LYS A 243 -17.61 13.44 23.49
CA LYS A 243 -17.79 12.91 24.85
C LYS A 243 -18.98 13.58 25.52
N ARG A 244 -19.72 12.79 26.30
CA ARG A 244 -20.79 13.27 27.17
C ARG A 244 -20.24 13.40 28.59
N LYS A 245 -19.66 14.55 28.94
CA LYS A 245 -19.24 14.86 30.33
C LYS A 245 -19.87 16.18 30.75
N GLY A 246 -21.07 16.11 31.33
CA GLY A 246 -21.88 17.29 31.68
C GLY A 246 -22.59 17.97 30.50
N GLY A 247 -22.39 17.51 29.26
CA GLY A 247 -22.98 18.04 28.03
C GLY A 247 -22.34 17.40 26.78
N LEU A 248 -22.82 17.74 25.58
CA LEU A 248 -22.23 17.29 24.30
C LEU A 248 -20.99 18.15 24.00
N ALA A 249 -19.79 17.56 24.07
CA ALA A 249 -18.54 18.27 23.74
C ALA A 249 -17.75 17.52 22.65
N VAL A 250 -17.26 18.26 21.66
CA VAL A 250 -16.41 17.76 20.57
C VAL A 250 -14.94 18.05 20.90
N PHE A 251 -14.09 17.03 20.82
CA PHE A 251 -12.66 17.10 21.10
C PHE A 251 -11.87 16.67 19.87
N SER A 252 -10.88 17.48 19.47
CA SER A 252 -9.86 17.05 18.53
C SER A 252 -8.76 16.31 19.27
N HIS A 253 -8.54 15.05 18.90
CA HIS A 253 -7.41 14.25 19.36
C HIS A 253 -6.12 14.57 18.60
N ARG A 254 -6.12 15.61 17.76
CA ARG A 254 -4.95 16.19 17.09
C ARG A 254 -4.14 15.16 16.33
N GLY A 255 -4.79 14.41 15.44
CA GLY A 255 -4.18 13.34 14.66
C GLY A 255 -2.91 13.74 13.92
N TRP A 256 -2.78 15.00 13.48
CA TRP A 256 -1.55 15.53 12.89
C TRP A 256 -0.33 15.50 13.82
N LYS A 257 -0.54 15.43 15.15
CA LYS A 257 0.52 15.26 16.17
C LYS A 257 0.72 13.80 16.59
N ASN A 258 0.00 12.84 16.02
CA ASN A 258 0.17 11.44 16.37
C ASN A 258 1.55 10.96 15.88
N PRO A 259 2.44 10.49 16.78
CA PRO A 259 3.77 10.04 16.39
C PRO A 259 3.76 8.71 15.61
N ARG A 260 2.63 7.99 15.59
CA ARG A 260 2.44 6.77 14.80
C ARG A 260 1.74 7.12 13.48
N MET A 261 2.16 6.51 12.36
CA MET A 261 1.39 6.57 11.11
C MET A 261 0.18 5.63 11.20
N HIS A 262 -0.78 6.00 12.06
CA HIS A 262 -2.05 5.31 12.22
C HIS A 262 -3.11 6.00 11.38
N LEU A 263 -3.53 5.35 10.31
CA LEU A 263 -4.49 5.85 9.33
C LEU A 263 -5.86 5.20 9.53
N VAL A 264 -6.88 5.89 9.06
CA VAL A 264 -8.26 5.43 9.09
C VAL A 264 -8.52 4.63 7.83
N LEU A 265 -9.04 3.42 8.01
CA LEU A 265 -9.56 2.57 6.94
C LEU A 265 -11.08 2.81 6.88
N PRO A 266 -11.61 3.63 5.95
CA PRO A 266 -12.99 4.15 5.98
C PRO A 266 -14.03 3.12 5.50
N ARG A 267 -13.84 1.85 5.84
CA ARG A 267 -14.78 0.76 5.51
C ARG A 267 -16.05 0.87 6.37
N VAL A 268 -17.11 0.16 5.95
CA VAL A 268 -18.28 -0.14 6.80
C VAL A 268 -17.84 -0.48 8.23
N VAL A 269 -18.66 -0.08 9.21
CA VAL A 269 -18.45 -0.18 10.66
C VAL A 269 -17.25 0.58 11.23
N ASN A 270 -16.53 1.39 10.44
CA ASN A 270 -15.47 2.24 10.98
C ASN A 270 -15.96 3.15 12.13
N THR A 271 -15.14 3.32 13.17
CA THR A 271 -15.48 4.09 14.38
C THR A 271 -15.78 5.58 14.13
N VAL A 272 -15.27 6.13 13.03
CA VAL A 272 -15.19 7.57 12.80
C VAL A 272 -15.94 7.97 11.53
N ILE A 273 -15.65 7.29 10.42
CA ILE A 273 -16.30 7.56 9.14
C ILE A 273 -16.27 6.32 8.24
N THR A 274 -17.40 6.02 7.61
CA THR A 274 -17.50 5.08 6.48
C THR A 274 -17.59 5.89 5.19
N VAL A 275 -16.76 5.54 4.21
CA VAL A 275 -16.77 6.09 2.85
C VAL A 275 -16.59 4.93 1.89
N GLU A 276 -17.57 4.73 1.03
CA GLU A 276 -17.58 3.75 -0.06
C GLU A 276 -17.59 4.45 -1.41
N GLY A 277 -17.24 3.73 -2.48
CA GLY A 277 -17.23 4.25 -3.86
C GLY A 277 -18.44 5.13 -4.26
N PRO A 278 -19.70 4.73 -3.98
CA PRO A 278 -20.88 5.52 -4.33
C PRO A 278 -21.26 6.59 -3.30
N SER A 279 -20.40 6.87 -2.31
CA SER A 279 -20.71 7.87 -1.28
C SER A 279 -20.81 9.27 -1.88
N SER A 280 -21.60 10.13 -1.24
CA SER A 280 -21.68 11.54 -1.63
C SER A 280 -20.30 12.20 -1.64
N PRO A 281 -20.02 13.17 -2.54
CA PRO A 281 -18.77 13.94 -2.53
C PRO A 281 -18.47 14.59 -1.17
N PHE A 282 -19.51 14.94 -0.41
CA PHE A 282 -19.39 15.48 0.93
C PHE A 282 -18.71 14.50 1.91
N SER A 283 -18.96 13.19 1.78
CA SER A 283 -18.29 12.17 2.59
C SER A 283 -16.79 12.15 2.35
N TYR A 284 -16.37 12.24 1.09
CA TYR A 284 -14.94 12.33 0.71
C TYR A 284 -14.30 13.60 1.27
N ARG A 285 -15.00 14.74 1.19
CA ARG A 285 -14.51 16.02 1.72
C ARG A 285 -14.28 15.98 3.23
N LEU A 286 -15.16 15.33 3.99
CA LEU A 286 -15.09 15.26 5.45
C LEU A 286 -14.14 14.20 5.99
N ALA A 287 -13.86 13.14 5.22
CA ALA A 287 -13.12 11.98 5.71
C ALA A 287 -11.73 12.32 6.27
N PRO A 288 -10.89 13.14 5.61
CA PRO A 288 -9.60 13.55 6.15
C PRO A 288 -9.71 14.28 7.49
N GLU A 289 -10.65 15.21 7.61
CA GLU A 289 -10.85 16.00 8.83
C GLU A 289 -11.30 15.12 9.97
N ARG A 290 -12.26 14.22 9.72
CA ARG A 290 -12.72 13.25 10.73
C ARG A 290 -11.60 12.33 11.18
N ALA A 291 -10.75 11.86 10.27
CA ALA A 291 -9.58 11.07 10.61
C ALA A 291 -8.66 11.84 11.60
N LEU A 292 -8.33 13.09 11.28
CA LEU A 292 -7.49 13.94 12.14
C LEU A 292 -8.09 14.20 13.52
N ILE A 293 -9.39 14.48 13.58
CA ILE A 293 -10.08 14.72 14.87
C ILE A 293 -10.07 13.45 15.72
N ALA A 294 -10.13 12.26 15.12
CA ALA A 294 -10.10 10.97 15.81
C ALA A 294 -8.69 10.36 15.94
N ALA A 295 -7.65 11.19 16.08
CA ALA A 295 -6.24 10.81 16.26
C ALA A 295 -5.59 10.07 15.08
N GLY A 296 -6.30 9.82 13.99
CA GLY A 296 -5.71 9.27 12.77
C GLY A 296 -4.84 10.30 12.08
N ARG A 297 -3.73 9.87 11.45
CA ARG A 297 -2.87 10.74 10.63
C ARG A 297 -3.48 11.05 9.26
N GLY A 298 -4.53 10.33 8.86
CA GLY A 298 -5.23 10.52 7.59
C GLY A 298 -5.93 9.24 7.15
N LEU A 299 -6.00 8.99 5.84
CA LEU A 299 -6.80 7.92 5.23
C LEU A 299 -5.92 6.88 4.53
N ALA A 300 -6.39 5.64 4.47
CA ALA A 300 -5.75 4.53 3.76
C ALA A 300 -6.78 3.54 3.20
N ARG A 301 -6.33 2.54 2.43
CA ARG A 301 -7.20 1.55 1.75
C ARG A 301 -8.26 2.20 0.88
N ILE A 302 -7.77 3.10 0.04
CA ILE A 302 -8.55 3.74 -1.02
C ILE A 302 -7.81 3.43 -2.30
N GLY A 303 -8.46 2.72 -3.21
CA GLY A 303 -7.93 2.46 -4.54
C GLY A 303 -7.96 3.73 -5.37
N ALA A 304 -6.86 4.02 -6.03
CA ALA A 304 -6.76 5.12 -6.99
C ALA A 304 -7.39 4.72 -8.32
N ASP A 305 -6.98 3.58 -8.85
CA ASP A 305 -7.17 3.19 -10.25
C ASP A 305 -7.30 1.68 -10.44
N TYR A 306 -7.95 0.95 -9.52
CA TYR A 306 -8.25 -0.49 -9.72
C TYR A 306 -9.40 -0.71 -10.72
N TRP A 307 -9.18 -0.30 -11.96
CA TRP A 307 -10.08 -0.54 -13.10
C TRP A 307 -10.09 -2.00 -13.54
N ALA A 308 -10.97 -2.31 -14.51
CA ALA A 308 -11.10 -3.62 -15.14
C ALA A 308 -11.20 -4.79 -14.12
N ASP A 309 -11.95 -4.58 -13.04
CA ASP A 309 -12.17 -5.53 -11.93
C ASP A 309 -10.89 -6.10 -11.31
N THR A 310 -9.76 -5.40 -11.43
CA THR A 310 -8.45 -5.96 -11.09
C THR A 310 -8.32 -6.23 -9.60
N TYR A 311 -8.90 -5.36 -8.76
CA TYR A 311 -9.00 -5.61 -7.32
C TYR A 311 -9.81 -6.87 -7.02
N HIS A 312 -11.01 -7.02 -7.60
CA HIS A 312 -11.87 -8.18 -7.36
C HIS A 312 -11.26 -9.48 -7.87
N ALA A 313 -10.50 -9.45 -8.97
CA ALA A 313 -9.75 -10.60 -9.47
C ALA A 313 -8.60 -11.02 -8.54
N GLY A 314 -7.97 -10.07 -7.84
CA GLY A 314 -6.93 -10.32 -6.85
C GLY A 314 -7.47 -10.69 -5.46
N TRP A 315 -8.61 -10.12 -5.08
CA TRP A 315 -9.20 -10.28 -3.75
C TRP A 315 -9.77 -11.69 -3.56
N ARG A 316 -9.32 -12.35 -2.47
CA ARG A 316 -9.77 -13.69 -2.09
C ARG A 316 -10.44 -13.73 -0.72
N GLY A 317 -10.82 -12.59 -0.14
CA GLY A 317 -11.47 -12.53 1.17
C GLY A 317 -12.98 -12.76 1.13
N GLY A 318 -13.51 -13.35 0.04
CA GLY A 318 -14.95 -13.63 -0.12
C GLY A 318 -15.80 -12.35 -0.17
N VAL A 319 -17.03 -12.43 0.34
CA VAL A 319 -18.04 -11.36 0.33
C VAL A 319 -17.72 -10.16 1.24
N GLN A 320 -16.65 -10.22 2.03
CA GLN A 320 -16.24 -9.08 2.84
C GLN A 320 -15.60 -7.99 1.97
N VAL A 321 -16.03 -6.75 2.18
CA VAL A 321 -15.58 -5.57 1.44
C VAL A 321 -14.15 -5.21 1.91
N GLY A 322 -13.13 -5.88 1.36
CA GLY A 322 -11.73 -5.66 1.74
C GLY A 322 -11.19 -4.26 1.42
N MET A 323 -11.80 -3.57 0.46
CA MET A 323 -11.50 -2.19 0.13
C MET A 323 -12.81 -1.49 -0.25
N PRO A 324 -13.21 -0.44 0.48
CA PRO A 324 -14.52 0.19 0.27
C PRO A 324 -14.57 1.07 -0.98
N ILE A 325 -13.42 1.48 -1.50
CA ILE A 325 -13.27 2.37 -2.66
C ILE A 325 -12.20 1.77 -3.55
N THR A 326 -12.55 1.27 -4.74
CA THR A 326 -11.60 0.63 -5.66
C THR A 326 -10.96 1.63 -6.62
N ALA A 327 -11.63 2.73 -6.93
CA ALA A 327 -11.08 3.80 -7.75
C ALA A 327 -11.62 5.15 -7.28
N VAL A 328 -10.73 6.16 -7.30
CA VAL A 328 -11.11 7.58 -7.19
C VAL A 328 -10.72 8.36 -8.45
N LEU A 329 -9.96 7.72 -9.36
CA LEU A 329 -9.62 8.22 -10.68
C LEU A 329 -10.38 7.42 -11.74
N TRP A 330 -10.71 8.06 -12.86
CA TRP A 330 -11.43 7.41 -13.97
C TRP A 330 -10.55 7.27 -15.21
N PRO A 331 -10.72 6.22 -16.01
CA PRO A 331 -9.94 6.04 -17.23
C PRO A 331 -10.45 7.00 -18.33
N GLY A 332 -9.57 7.84 -18.87
CA GLY A 332 -9.78 8.65 -20.06
C GLY A 332 -9.07 8.08 -21.29
N PRO A 333 -9.04 8.78 -22.43
CA PRO A 333 -8.41 8.28 -23.66
C PRO A 333 -6.89 8.02 -23.53
N GLU A 334 -6.20 8.82 -22.72
CA GLU A 334 -4.72 8.83 -22.59
C GLU A 334 -4.24 8.59 -21.14
N GLY A 335 -5.01 7.83 -20.36
CA GLY A 335 -4.73 7.54 -18.95
C GLY A 335 -5.76 8.15 -18.01
N ALA A 336 -5.46 8.19 -16.72
CA ALA A 336 -6.38 8.72 -15.71
C ALA A 336 -6.84 10.17 -15.96
N GLU A 337 -8.14 10.41 -15.78
CA GLU A 337 -8.74 11.73 -15.66
C GLU A 337 -9.24 11.91 -14.21
N GLY A 338 -9.12 13.14 -13.71
CA GLY A 338 -9.38 13.53 -12.32
C GLY A 338 -10.36 14.68 -12.23
#